data_AF-A0A7N2MP27-F1
#
_entry.id   AF-A0A7N2MP27-F1
#
_cell.length_a   1.000
_cell.length_b   1.000
_cell.length_c   1.000
_cell.angle_alpha   90.00
_cell.angle_beta   90.00
_cell.angle_gamma   90.00
#
_symmetry.space_group_name_H-M   'P 1'
#
loop_
_entity.id
_entity.type
_entity.pdbx_description
1 polymer ?
#
loop_
_entity_poly.entity_id
_entity_poly.type
_entity_poly.pdbx_seq_one_letter_code
_entity_poly.pdbx_strand_id
1 'polypeptide(L)'
;MLTRLKSVESSRMAYTSKQEVRSMARARTNTHSDRDKAEHMWIANAVRVLSILGFNITIEVIRDTMNLSSSLNLDIHEMLGSEFCVLVAEGEAEQRSLTKKKG
;
A
#
# COMPACT_ATOMS: atom_id res chain seq x y z
N MET A 1 -3.78 -13.66 55.49
CA MET A 1 -2.62 -13.42 54.59
C MET A 1 -2.92 -13.83 53.14
N LEU A 2 -3.52 -15.00 52.91
CA LEU A 2 -3.81 -15.56 51.57
C LEU A 2 -4.74 -14.70 50.66
N THR A 3 -5.71 -13.98 51.23
CA THR A 3 -6.68 -13.16 50.48
C THR A 3 -6.06 -11.93 49.83
N ARG A 4 -5.03 -11.34 50.46
CA ARG A 4 -4.30 -10.21 49.89
C ARG A 4 -3.45 -10.61 48.69
N LEU A 5 -2.85 -11.80 48.70
CA LEU A 5 -2.07 -12.31 47.58
C LEU A 5 -2.93 -12.51 46.31
N LYS A 6 -4.11 -13.13 46.44
CA LYS A 6 -5.05 -13.29 45.33
C LYS A 6 -5.50 -11.95 44.72
N SER A 7 -5.68 -10.92 45.57
CA SER A 7 -6.06 -9.57 45.13
C SER A 7 -4.94 -8.87 44.35
N VAL A 8 -3.68 -9.04 44.78
CA VAL A 8 -2.51 -8.50 44.08
C VAL A 8 -2.31 -9.18 42.73
N GLU A 9 -2.44 -10.50 42.65
CA GLU A 9 -2.35 -11.24 41.38
C GLU A 9 -3.45 -10.84 40.41
N SER A 10 -4.69 -10.71 40.88
CA SER A 10 -5.81 -10.25 40.05
C SER A 10 -5.57 -8.84 39.49
N SER A 11 -5.04 -7.93 40.32
CA SER A 11 -4.69 -6.57 39.90
C SER A 11 -3.55 -6.56 38.88
N ARG A 12 -2.53 -7.41 39.07
CA ARG A 12 -1.41 -7.57 38.14
C ARG A 12 -1.88 -8.11 36.80
N MET A 13 -2.74 -9.13 36.79
CA MET A 13 -3.31 -9.70 35.57
C MET A 13 -4.15 -8.66 34.81
N ALA A 14 -4.97 -7.89 35.51
CA ALA A 14 -5.77 -6.82 34.89
C ALA A 14 -4.89 -5.71 34.28
N TYR A 15 -3.77 -5.38 34.92
CA TYR A 15 -2.82 -4.40 34.39
C TYR A 15 -2.10 -4.92 33.13
N THR A 16 -1.63 -6.17 33.15
CA THR A 16 -0.99 -6.80 31.99
C THR A 16 -1.95 -6.87 30.80
N SER A 17 -3.19 -7.29 31.02
CA SER A 17 -4.20 -7.33 29.95
C SER A 17 -4.48 -5.94 29.37
N LYS A 18 -4.58 -4.90 30.20
CA LYS A 18 -4.73 -3.50 29.71
C LYS A 18 -3.51 -3.01 28.92
N GLN A 19 -2.31 -3.45 29.28
CA GLN A 19 -1.07 -3.13 28.55
C GLN A 19 -1.07 -3.80 27.16
N GLU A 20 -1.50 -5.06 27.07
CA GLU A 20 -1.59 -5.80 25.80
C GLU A 20 -2.65 -5.21 24.85
N VAL A 21 -3.83 -4.85 25.37
CA VAL A 21 -4.86 -4.17 24.57
C VAL A 21 -4.35 -2.83 24.05
N ARG A 22 -3.58 -2.08 24.86
CA ARG A 22 -2.96 -0.81 24.44
C ARG A 22 -1.84 -1.01 23.42
N SER A 23 -1.02 -2.03 23.54
CA SER A 23 0.04 -2.32 22.56
C SER A 23 -0.55 -2.74 21.22
N MET A 24 -1.61 -3.56 21.22
CA MET A 24 -2.37 -3.91 20.02
C MET A 24 -3.05 -2.70 19.36
N ALA A 25 -3.63 -1.79 20.16
CA ALA A 25 -4.22 -0.56 19.63
C ALA A 25 -3.16 0.35 18.99
N ARG A 26 -1.98 0.51 19.61
CA ARG A 26 -0.85 1.26 19.02
C ARG A 26 -0.30 0.61 17.75
N ALA A 27 -0.21 -0.71 17.70
CA ALA A 27 0.21 -1.41 16.49
C ALA A 27 -0.76 -1.13 15.33
N ARG A 28 -2.08 -1.16 15.58
CA ARG A 28 -3.11 -0.82 14.58
C ARG A 28 -3.01 0.61 14.08
N THR A 29 -2.70 1.59 14.95
CA THR A 29 -2.55 2.99 14.53
C THR A 29 -1.29 3.23 13.70
N ASN A 30 -0.18 2.55 13.99
CA ASN A 30 1.04 2.68 13.19
C ASN A 30 0.86 2.07 11.79
N THR A 31 0.20 0.91 11.68
CA THR A 31 -0.04 0.27 10.37
C THR A 31 -0.91 1.08 9.41
N HIS A 32 -1.75 1.99 9.93
CA HIS A 32 -2.57 2.86 9.09
C HIS A 32 -1.75 4.03 8.54
N SER A 33 -0.93 4.67 9.39
CA SER A 33 -0.08 5.79 8.99
C SER A 33 1.05 5.41 8.02
N ASP A 34 1.55 4.17 8.08
CA ASP A 34 2.60 3.68 7.17
C ASP A 34 2.05 3.30 5.79
N ARG A 35 0.81 2.78 5.73
CA ARG A 35 0.13 2.47 4.46
C ARG A 35 -0.18 3.75 3.68
N ASP A 36 -0.69 4.77 4.37
CA ASP A 36 -1.04 6.04 3.72
C ASP A 36 0.19 6.72 3.11
N LYS A 37 1.37 6.59 3.74
CA LYS A 37 2.63 7.11 3.17
C LYS A 37 3.11 6.33 1.94
N ALA A 38 2.94 5.01 1.95
CA ALA A 38 3.32 4.15 0.83
C ALA A 38 2.46 4.44 -0.41
N GLU A 39 1.16 4.69 -0.22
CA GLU A 39 0.25 5.02 -1.33
C GLU A 39 0.67 6.30 -2.08
N HIS A 40 1.09 7.34 -1.35
CA HIS A 40 1.57 8.58 -1.97
C HIS A 40 2.84 8.36 -2.82
N MET A 41 3.75 7.48 -2.38
CA MET A 41 4.96 7.15 -3.13
C MET A 41 4.65 6.37 -4.41
N TRP A 42 3.73 5.40 -4.36
CA TRP A 42 3.29 4.68 -5.55
C TRP A 42 2.60 5.60 -6.56
N ILE A 43 1.73 6.52 -6.10
CA ILE A 43 1.09 7.52 -6.97
C ILE A 43 2.15 8.40 -7.64
N ALA A 44 3.12 8.91 -6.88
CA ALA A 44 4.19 9.75 -7.43
C ALA A 44 5.02 9.01 -8.48
N ASN A 45 5.32 7.73 -8.25
CA ASN A 45 6.07 6.91 -9.19
C ASN A 45 5.24 6.58 -10.45
N ALA A 46 3.96 6.27 -10.31
CA ALA A 46 3.06 6.08 -11.45
C ALA A 46 3.01 7.34 -12.33
N VAL A 47 2.81 8.52 -11.73
CA VAL A 47 2.83 9.80 -12.45
C VAL A 47 4.17 10.01 -13.17
N ARG A 48 5.29 9.69 -12.52
CA ARG A 48 6.62 9.80 -13.12
C ARG A 48 6.79 8.87 -14.34
N VAL A 49 6.44 7.60 -14.20
CA VAL A 49 6.51 6.61 -15.30
C VAL A 49 5.68 7.06 -16.49
N LEU A 50 4.42 7.46 -16.25
CA LEU A 50 3.52 7.94 -17.29
C LEU A 50 4.05 9.20 -17.97
N SER A 51 4.65 10.12 -17.21
CA SER A 51 5.27 11.33 -17.75
C SER A 51 6.46 11.01 -18.67
N ILE A 52 7.31 10.06 -18.26
CA ILE A 52 8.48 9.63 -19.05
C ILE A 52 8.04 9.00 -20.38
N LEU A 53 6.97 8.21 -20.36
CA LEU A 53 6.42 7.55 -21.54
C LEU A 53 5.60 8.49 -22.42
N GLY A 54 5.34 9.73 -21.98
CA GLY A 54 4.52 10.69 -22.70
C GLY A 54 3.04 10.30 -22.77
N PHE A 55 2.54 9.58 -21.77
CA PHE A 55 1.15 9.13 -21.70
C PHE A 55 0.27 10.15 -20.99
N ASN A 56 -1.04 10.05 -21.26
CA ASN A 56 -2.01 10.92 -20.61
C ASN A 56 -2.13 10.53 -19.12
N ILE A 57 -2.13 11.54 -18.25
CA ILE A 57 -2.13 11.34 -16.80
C ILE A 57 -3.55 11.58 -16.28
N THR A 58 -4.35 10.52 -16.25
CA THR A 58 -5.69 10.52 -15.65
C THR A 58 -5.71 9.67 -14.39
N ILE A 59 -6.71 9.88 -13.52
CA ILE A 59 -6.87 9.09 -12.30
C ILE A 59 -6.97 7.60 -12.62
N GLU A 60 -7.66 7.25 -13.71
CA GLU A 60 -7.82 5.87 -14.17
C GLU A 60 -6.47 5.24 -14.55
N VAL A 61 -5.67 5.92 -15.38
CA VAL A 61 -4.37 5.42 -15.84
C VAL A 61 -3.35 5.35 -14.68
N ILE A 62 -3.38 6.29 -13.75
CA ILE A 62 -2.56 6.24 -12.53
C ILE A 62 -2.92 5.01 -11.70
N ARG A 63 -4.23 4.80 -11.44
CA ARG A 63 -4.71 3.65 -10.67
C ARG A 63 -4.34 2.34 -11.34
N ASP A 64 -4.50 2.24 -12.65
CA ASP A 64 -4.19 1.02 -13.39
C ASP A 64 -2.69 0.72 -13.37
N THR A 65 -1.85 1.75 -13.46
CA THR A 65 -0.39 1.64 -13.29
C THR A 65 -0.01 1.15 -11.88
N MET A 66 -0.65 1.67 -10.84
CA MET A 66 -0.43 1.21 -9.45
C MET A 66 -0.93 -0.22 -9.23
N ASN A 67 -2.07 -0.58 -9.83
CA ASN A 67 -2.60 -1.94 -9.75
C ASN A 67 -1.66 -2.92 -10.45
N LEU A 68 -1.06 -2.52 -11.58
CA LEU A 68 -0.06 -3.32 -12.28
C LEU A 68 1.16 -3.58 -11.39
N SER A 69 1.72 -2.54 -10.76
CA SER A 69 2.86 -2.71 -9.84
C SER A 69 2.51 -3.62 -8.66
N SER A 70 1.29 -3.47 -8.11
CA SER A 70 0.80 -4.35 -7.05
C SER A 70 0.62 -5.80 -7.51
N SER A 71 0.12 -6.04 -8.72
CA SER A 71 -0.07 -7.39 -9.26
C SER A 71 1.24 -8.11 -9.54
N LEU A 72 2.28 -7.33 -9.86
CA LEU A 72 3.64 -7.83 -10.07
C LEU A 72 4.43 -7.92 -8.76
N ASN A 73 3.79 -7.53 -7.64
CA ASN A 73 4.37 -7.52 -6.30
C ASN A 73 5.69 -6.73 -6.22
N LEU A 74 5.76 -5.64 -6.98
CA LEU A 74 6.93 -4.77 -7.07
C LEU A 74 7.02 -3.84 -5.86
N ASP A 75 8.24 -3.61 -5.39
CA ASP A 75 8.54 -2.54 -4.46
C ASP A 75 8.47 -1.17 -5.16
N ILE A 76 8.30 -0.11 -4.36
CA ILE A 76 8.17 1.28 -4.82
C ILE A 76 9.31 1.65 -5.78
N HIS A 77 10.54 1.22 -5.48
CA HIS A 77 11.72 1.56 -6.28
C HIS A 77 11.77 0.82 -7.62
N GLU A 78 11.20 -0.38 -7.70
CA GLU A 78 11.19 -1.20 -8.91
C GLU A 78 10.27 -0.62 -9.98
N MET A 79 9.25 0.16 -9.61
CA MET A 79 8.40 0.90 -10.55
C MET A 79 9.16 1.91 -11.42
N LEU A 80 10.37 2.33 -11.03
CA LEU A 80 11.18 3.25 -11.81
C LEU A 80 12.18 2.53 -12.74
N GLY A 81 12.16 1.20 -12.73
CA GLY A 81 12.96 0.35 -13.61
C GLY A 81 12.45 0.38 -15.05
N SER A 82 13.36 0.14 -16.00
CA SER A 82 13.02 0.08 -17.42
C SER A 82 12.04 -1.04 -17.74
N GLU A 83 12.11 -2.17 -17.04
CA GLU A 83 11.20 -3.31 -17.24
C GLU A 83 9.75 -2.89 -16.96
N PHE A 84 9.52 -2.16 -15.87
CA PHE A 84 8.18 -1.68 -15.54
C PHE A 84 7.65 -0.67 -16.56
N CYS A 85 8.50 0.26 -17.03
CA CYS A 85 8.13 1.21 -18.09
C CYS A 85 7.70 0.51 -19.39
N VAL A 86 8.38 -0.58 -19.77
CA VAL A 86 8.00 -1.38 -20.95
C VAL A 86 6.62 -2.01 -20.75
N LEU A 87 6.38 -2.63 -19.59
CA LEU A 87 5.08 -3.26 -19.29
C LEU A 87 3.92 -2.24 -19.30
N VAL A 88 4.15 -1.04 -18.75
CA VAL A 88 3.16 0.05 -18.79
C VAL A 88 2.88 0.49 -20.24
N ALA A 89 3.92 0.56 -21.08
CA ALA A 89 3.77 0.90 -22.49
C ALA A 89 3.02 -0.18 -23.30
N GLU A 90 3.29 -1.45 -23.03
CA GLU A 90 2.59 -2.58 -23.65
C GLU A 90 1.10 -2.57 -23.29
N GLY A 91 0.76 -2.39 -22.01
CA GLY A 91 -0.63 -2.31 -21.56
C GLY A 91 -1.39 -1.14 -22.20
N GLU A 92 -0.78 0.05 -22.28
CA GLU A 92 -1.39 1.20 -22.95
C GLU A 92 -1.56 0.98 -24.46
N ALA A 93 -0.59 0.32 -25.11
CA ALA A 93 -0.70 -0.03 -26.52
C ALA A 93 -1.86 -1.00 -26.79
N GLU A 94 -2.03 -2.01 -25.93
CA GLU A 94 -3.15 -2.95 -25.98
C GLU A 94 -4.49 -2.21 -25.80
N GLN A 95 -4.62 -1.37 -24.77
CA GLN A 95 -5.80 -0.53 -24.49
C GLN A 95 -6.19 0.31 -25.73
N ARG A 96 -5.22 0.97 -26.37
CA ARG A 96 -5.43 1.76 -27.59
C ARG A 96 -5.82 0.92 -28.80
N SER A 97 -5.34 -0.33 -28.87
CA SER A 97 -5.70 -1.23 -29.96
C SER A 97 -7.16 -1.69 -29.86
N LEU A 98 -7.63 -1.97 -28.64
CA LEU A 98 -9.00 -2.41 -28.37
C LEU A 98 -10.03 -1.31 -28.63
N THR A 99 -9.70 -0.07 -28.25
CA THR A 99 -10.57 1.09 -28.52
C THR A 99 -10.68 1.42 -30.00
N LYS A 100 -9.61 1.21 -30.78
CA LYS A 100 -9.63 1.37 -32.25
C LYS A 100 -10.44 0.29 -32.99
N LYS A 101 -10.58 -0.91 -32.41
CA LYS A 101 -11.28 -2.05 -33.04
C LYS A 101 -12.81 -1.98 -32.89
N LYS A 102 -13.33 -1.01 -32.13
CA LYS A 102 -14.75 -0.83 -31.83
C LYS A 102 -15.43 0.29 -32.66
N GLY A 103 -14.72 0.84 -33.64
CA GLY A 103 -15.20 1.82 -34.61
C GLY A 103 -15.28 1.24 -36.02
#